data_AF-A0A929CA81-F1
#
_entry.id   AF-A0A929CA81-F1
#
_cell.length_a   1.000
_cell.length_b   1.000
_cell.length_c   1.000
_cell.angle_alpha   90.00
_cell.angle_beta   90.00
_cell.angle_gamma   90.00
#
_symmetry.space_group_name_H-M   'P 1'
#
loop_
_entity.id
_entity.type
_entity.pdbx_description
1 polymer ?
#
loop_
_entity_poly.entity_id
_entity_poly.type
_entity_poly.pdbx_seq_one_letter_code
_entity_poly.pdbx_strand_id
1 'polypeptide(L)'
;MNGHRWYQQGKNPCEVSHKLIDIFASNGWLNKKFRIRYQNRRYWISCNEDSFFAYQINENCGLGPGVPGWPVCIIRKDYVYDESGIPDLTSTVLNMHDWLNIIANQNFELI
;
A
#
# COMPACT_ATOMS: atom_id res chain seq x y z
N MET A 1 -4.24 -1.20 28.10
CA MET A 1 -3.72 -0.74 26.79
C MET A 1 -4.55 -1.41 25.72
N ASN A 2 -5.65 -0.77 25.32
CA ASN A 2 -6.61 -1.34 24.38
C ASN A 2 -6.20 -0.94 22.96
N GLY A 3 -5.54 -1.85 22.24
CA GLY A 3 -5.39 -1.71 20.79
C GLY A 3 -6.75 -1.95 20.15
N HIS A 4 -7.43 -0.88 19.75
CA HIS A 4 -8.69 -0.97 19.03
C HIS A 4 -8.43 -1.63 17.67
N ARG A 5 -8.67 -2.95 17.60
CA ARG A 5 -8.64 -3.74 16.38
C ARG A 5 -9.94 -3.47 15.62
N TRP A 6 -9.93 -2.46 14.75
CA TRP A 6 -11.05 -2.16 13.87
C TRP A 6 -11.16 -3.27 12.80
N TYR A 7 -11.91 -4.32 13.09
CA TYR A 7 -12.44 -5.23 12.06
C TYR A 7 -13.62 -4.54 11.38
N GLN A 8 -13.37 -3.84 10.28
CA GLN A 8 -14.43 -3.44 9.34
C GLN A 8 -14.91 -4.70 8.61
N GLN A 9 -16.20 -5.01 8.79
CA GLN A 9 -16.89 -6.17 8.24
C GLN A 9 -16.78 -6.24 6.70
N GLY A 10 -16.49 -7.42 6.16
CA GLY A 10 -16.76 -7.78 4.76
C GLY A 10 -15.58 -7.77 3.78
N LYS A 11 -14.34 -7.54 4.21
CA LYS A 11 -13.19 -7.49 3.30
C LYS A 11 -12.08 -8.41 3.82
N ASN A 12 -11.78 -9.51 3.13
CA ASN A 12 -10.82 -10.52 3.61
C ASN A 12 -9.37 -10.13 3.26
N PRO A 13 -8.55 -9.70 4.23
CA PRO A 13 -7.16 -9.32 3.98
C PRO A 13 -6.34 -10.45 3.37
N CYS A 14 -6.66 -11.69 3.73
CA CYS A 14 -6.00 -12.89 3.21
C CYS A 14 -6.21 -13.01 1.69
N GLU A 15 -7.43 -12.78 1.21
CA GLU A 15 -7.72 -12.85 -0.23
C GLU A 15 -7.03 -11.72 -1.01
N VAL A 16 -7.03 -10.50 -0.48
CA VAL A 16 -6.37 -9.36 -1.13
C VAL A 16 -4.85 -9.53 -1.12
N SER A 17 -4.29 -9.97 0.01
CA SER A 17 -2.87 -10.27 0.16
C SER A 17 -2.43 -11.34 -0.83
N HIS A 18 -3.14 -12.47 -0.92
CA HIS A 18 -2.81 -13.53 -1.87
C HIS A 18 -2.86 -13.04 -3.32
N LYS A 19 -3.90 -12.29 -3.72
CA LYS A 19 -3.98 -11.73 -5.08
C LYS A 19 -2.82 -10.79 -5.41
N LEU A 20 -2.43 -9.94 -4.46
CA LEU A 20 -1.27 -9.06 -4.65
C LEU A 20 0.03 -9.86 -4.78
N ILE A 21 0.23 -10.86 -3.92
CA ILE A 21 1.38 -11.76 -3.98
C ILE A 21 1.44 -12.46 -5.34
N ASP A 22 0.32 -13.00 -5.83
CA ASP A 22 0.24 -13.68 -7.13
C ASP A 22 0.57 -12.74 -8.29
N ILE A 23 0.07 -11.50 -8.27
CA ILE A 23 0.40 -10.49 -9.29
C ILE A 23 1.90 -10.16 -9.23
N PHE A 24 2.45 -9.93 -8.05
CA PHE A 24 3.88 -9.65 -7.92
C PHE A 24 4.75 -10.86 -8.31
N ALA A 25 4.33 -12.09 -8.00
CA ALA A 25 5.04 -13.31 -8.37
C ALA A 25 5.06 -13.49 -9.88
N SER A 26 3.89 -13.42 -10.52
CA SER A 26 3.72 -13.58 -11.96
C SER A 26 4.49 -12.54 -12.79
N ASN A 27 4.65 -11.33 -12.26
CA ASN A 27 5.43 -10.27 -12.91
C ASN A 27 6.92 -10.28 -12.53
N GLY A 28 7.38 -11.21 -11.66
CA GLY A 28 8.77 -11.24 -11.18
C GLY A 28 9.15 -10.04 -10.32
N TRP A 29 8.18 -9.48 -9.60
CA TRP A 29 8.27 -8.28 -8.78
C TRP A 29 8.41 -8.56 -7.27
N LEU A 30 8.26 -9.82 -6.84
CA LEU A 30 8.45 -10.18 -5.43
C LEU A 30 9.82 -9.75 -4.92
N ASN A 31 9.86 -9.33 -3.66
CA ASN A 31 11.04 -8.85 -2.94
C ASN A 31 11.73 -7.64 -3.61
N LYS A 32 11.06 -6.97 -4.55
CA LYS A 32 11.52 -5.75 -5.18
C LYS A 32 10.78 -4.53 -4.66
N LYS A 33 11.48 -3.41 -4.80
CA LYS A 33 11.10 -2.09 -4.33
C LYS A 33 10.85 -1.23 -5.55
N PHE A 34 9.61 -0.76 -5.76
CA PHE A 34 9.27 0.10 -6.89
C PHE A 34 8.88 1.48 -6.41
N ARG A 35 9.29 2.50 -7.17
CA ARG A 35 8.73 3.83 -7.05
C ARG A 35 7.72 4.00 -8.17
N ILE A 36 6.51 4.41 -7.82
CA ILE A 36 5.44 4.63 -8.77
C ILE A 36 4.85 6.02 -8.60
N ARG A 37 4.23 6.54 -9.66
CA ARG A 37 3.37 7.72 -9.62
C ARG A 37 1.94 7.31 -9.93
N TYR A 38 1.00 7.76 -9.09
CA TYR A 38 -0.44 7.58 -9.27
C TYR A 38 -1.16 8.85 -8.83
N GLN A 39 -2.06 9.39 -9.67
CA GLN A 39 -2.79 10.64 -9.40
C GLN A 39 -1.90 11.80 -8.91
N ASN A 40 -0.78 12.02 -9.61
CA ASN A 40 0.23 13.04 -9.28
C ASN A 40 0.92 12.87 -7.90
N ARG A 41 0.75 11.72 -7.24
CA ARG A 41 1.44 11.38 -5.99
C ARG A 41 2.47 10.29 -6.25
N ARG A 42 3.56 10.33 -5.49
CA ARG A 42 4.65 9.35 -5.59
C ARG A 42 4.53 8.36 -4.44
N TYR A 43 4.69 7.08 -4.75
CA TYR A 43 4.62 6.01 -3.78
C TYR A 43 5.82 5.09 -3.91
N TRP A 44 6.22 4.53 -2.78
CA TRP A 44 7.10 3.39 -2.72
C TRP A 44 6.25 2.15 -2.43
N ILE A 45 6.27 1.16 -3.32
CA ILE A 45 5.56 -0.11 -3.15
C ILE A 45 6.53 -1.28 -3.11
N SER A 46 6.18 -2.30 -2.34
CA SER A 46 6.87 -3.58 -2.34
C SER A 46 5.94 -4.69 -1.90
N CYS A 47 6.22 -5.90 -2.36
CA CYS A 47 5.51 -7.10 -1.94
C CYS A 47 6.53 -8.22 -1.73
N ASN A 48 6.35 -8.97 -0.65
CA ASN A 48 7.04 -10.23 -0.39
C ASN A 48 5.99 -11.35 -0.26
N GLU A 49 6.42 -12.54 0.13
CA GLU A 49 5.59 -13.75 0.19
C GLU A 49 4.45 -13.68 1.22
N ASP A 50 4.45 -12.70 2.12
CA ASP A 50 3.49 -12.60 3.23
C ASP A 50 2.86 -11.22 3.40
N SER A 51 3.33 -10.21 2.66
CA SER A 51 2.96 -8.82 2.91
C SER A 51 3.08 -7.95 1.67
N PHE A 52 2.15 -7.01 1.56
CA PHE A 52 2.23 -5.86 0.66
C PHE A 52 2.42 -4.58 1.47
N PHE A 53 3.28 -3.70 0.96
CA PHE A 53 3.57 -2.40 1.56
C PHE A 53 3.46 -1.30 0.52
N ALA A 54 2.77 -0.23 0.88
CA ALA A 54 2.74 1.04 0.16
C ALA A 54 3.02 2.20 1.12
N TYR A 55 3.93 3.06 0.71
CA TYR A 55 4.32 4.28 1.42
C TYR A 55 4.18 5.46 0.48
N GLN A 56 3.57 6.56 0.91
CA GLN A 56 3.63 7.80 0.14
C GLN A 56 5.02 8.40 0.29
N ILE A 57 5.61 8.89 -0.80
CA ILE A 57 6.92 9.56 -0.78
C ILE A 57 6.67 11.05 -0.54
N ASN A 58 7.28 11.62 0.51
CA ASN A 58 7.21 13.06 0.78
C ASN A 58 7.98 13.85 -0.29
N GLU A 59 7.36 14.92 -0.78
CA GLU A 59 8.00 15.84 -1.73
C GLU A 59 8.71 17.01 -1.03
N ASN A 60 8.48 17.21 0.27
CA ASN A 60 9.10 18.27 1.04
C ASN A 60 10.60 18.01 1.24
N CYS A 61 11.43 18.89 0.66
CA CYS A 61 12.90 18.91 0.75
C CYS A 61 13.49 19.02 2.18
N GLY A 62 12.66 19.11 3.23
CA GLY A 62 13.10 19.25 4.62
C GLY A 62 13.32 17.93 5.38
N LEU A 63 12.86 16.80 4.84
CA LEU A 63 13.08 15.48 5.42
C LEU A 63 14.25 14.80 4.70
N GLY A 64 15.22 14.29 5.46
CA GLY A 64 16.47 13.77 4.92
C GLY A 64 16.27 12.66 3.87
N PRO A 65 17.17 12.57 2.87
CA PRO A 65 17.10 11.54 1.84
C PRO A 65 17.14 10.14 2.45
N GLY A 66 16.15 9.31 2.14
CA GLY A 66 16.10 7.91 2.57
C GLY A 66 15.00 7.55 3.56
N VAL A 67 14.24 8.54 4.06
CA VAL A 67 13.04 8.25 4.85
C VAL A 67 11.89 7.94 3.87
N PRO A 68 11.40 6.68 3.76
CA PRO A 68 10.13 6.44 3.09
C PRO A 68 9.11 7.33 3.79
N GLY A 69 8.23 8.01 3.05
CA GLY A 69 7.22 8.83 3.73
C GLY A 69 6.22 7.95 4.49
N TRP A 70 5.03 8.47 4.74
CA TRP A 70 4.10 7.83 5.67
C TRP A 70 3.57 6.52 5.07
N PRO A 71 3.44 5.44 5.87
CA PRO A 71 2.76 4.23 5.42
C PRO A 71 1.33 4.61 5.04
N VAL A 72 0.91 4.26 3.82
CA VAL A 72 -0.47 4.49 3.37
C VAL A 72 -1.28 3.21 3.36
N CYS A 73 -0.64 2.07 3.11
CA CYS A 73 -1.28 0.76 3.19
C CYS A 73 -0.27 -0.35 3.51
N ILE A 74 -0.61 -1.22 4.46
CA ILE A 74 0.11 -2.45 4.76
C ILE A 74 -0.91 -3.57 4.83
N ILE A 75 -0.71 -4.62 4.04
CA ILE A 75 -1.63 -5.75 3.95
C ILE A 75 -0.86 -7.01 4.31
N ARG A 76 -1.36 -7.73 5.31
CA ARG A 76 -0.93 -9.06 5.73
C ARG A 76 -2.15 -9.97 5.82
N LYS A 77 -1.92 -11.28 5.91
CA LYS A 77 -2.99 -12.30 5.95
C LYS A 77 -4.04 -12.04 7.05
N ASP A 78 -3.63 -11.52 8.20
CA ASP A 78 -4.47 -11.29 9.38
C ASP A 78 -4.62 -9.82 9.80
N TYR A 79 -4.04 -8.91 9.02
CA TYR A 79 -3.90 -7.51 9.39
C TYR A 79 -3.91 -6.58 8.17
N VAL A 80 -4.67 -5.49 8.28
CA VAL A 80 -4.63 -4.38 7.33
C VAL A 80 -4.42 -3.10 8.10
N TYR A 81 -3.47 -2.32 7.63
CA TYR A 81 -3.38 -0.91 7.90
C TYR A 81 -3.69 -0.17 6.61
N ASP A 82 -4.61 0.78 6.66
CA ASP A 82 -4.81 1.76 5.60
C ASP A 82 -5.19 3.08 6.24
N GLU A 83 -4.73 4.19 5.66
CA GLU A 83 -5.02 5.52 6.21
C GLU A 83 -6.51 5.88 6.09
N SER A 84 -7.36 5.10 5.40
CA SER A 84 -8.76 5.50 5.13
C SER A 84 -9.61 5.48 6.40
N GLY A 85 -9.10 4.85 7.46
CA GLY A 85 -9.66 4.91 8.80
C GLY A 85 -9.27 6.16 9.61
N ILE A 86 -8.45 7.08 9.08
CA ILE A 86 -8.01 8.31 9.78
C ILE A 86 -8.80 9.51 9.21
N PRO A 87 -9.82 10.03 9.94
CA PRO A 87 -10.80 10.97 9.40
C PRO A 87 -10.31 12.39 9.07
N ASP A 88 -9.05 12.75 9.34
CA ASP A 88 -8.52 14.12 9.19
C ASP A 88 -7.55 14.32 8.01
N LEU A 89 -7.24 13.27 7.22
CA LEU A 89 -6.38 13.39 6.05
C LEU A 89 -7.21 13.50 4.77
N THR A 90 -7.48 14.73 4.34
CA THR A 90 -8.25 15.12 3.13
C THR A 90 -7.59 14.77 1.79
N SER A 91 -6.66 13.81 1.75
CA SER A 91 -6.00 13.34 0.54
C SER A 91 -6.51 11.96 0.18
N THR A 92 -7.09 11.81 -1.02
CA THR A 92 -7.57 10.56 -1.65
C THR A 92 -7.03 9.30 -0.98
N VAL A 93 -7.75 8.78 0.01
CA VAL A 93 -7.20 7.72 0.85
C VAL A 93 -7.44 6.37 0.18
N LEU A 94 -6.36 5.77 -0.32
CA LEU A 94 -6.40 4.47 -1.01
C LEU A 94 -6.50 3.34 0.00
N ASN A 95 -7.57 2.55 -0.07
CA ASN A 95 -7.71 1.33 0.73
C ASN A 95 -7.06 0.12 0.02
N MET A 96 -7.07 -1.04 0.68
CA MET A 96 -6.44 -2.25 0.14
C MET A 96 -7.01 -2.72 -1.22
N HIS A 97 -8.29 -2.49 -1.50
CA HIS A 97 -8.89 -2.84 -2.79
C HIS A 97 -8.48 -1.86 -3.89
N ASP A 98 -8.32 -0.58 -3.56
CA ASP A 98 -7.81 0.41 -4.50
C ASP A 98 -6.38 0.04 -4.91
N TRP A 99 -5.54 -0.35 -3.94
CA TRP A 99 -4.20 -0.85 -4.20
C TRP A 99 -4.19 -2.10 -5.08
N LEU A 100 -5.04 -3.09 -4.78
CA LEU A 100 -5.18 -4.26 -5.63
C LEU A 100 -5.58 -3.87 -7.06
N ASN A 101 -6.55 -2.96 -7.22
CA ASN A 101 -7.02 -2.51 -8.53
C ASN A 101 -5.94 -1.74 -9.30
N ILE A 102 -5.19 -0.85 -8.64
CA ILE A 102 -4.08 -0.10 -9.22
C ILE A 102 -3.01 -1.06 -9.73
N ILE A 103 -2.61 -2.04 -8.92
CA ILE A 103 -1.57 -3.01 -9.27
C ILE A 103 -2.04 -3.98 -10.36
N ALA A 104 -3.24 -4.54 -10.23
CA ALA A 104 -3.78 -5.52 -11.17
C ALA A 104 -3.96 -4.94 -12.58
N ASN A 105 -4.38 -3.68 -12.68
CA ASN A 105 -4.55 -3.01 -13.97
C ASN A 105 -3.28 -2.26 -14.42
N GLN A 106 -2.18 -2.35 -13.66
CA GLN A 106 -0.96 -1.58 -13.90
C GLN A 106 -1.24 -0.08 -14.11
N ASN A 107 -2.23 0.46 -13.39
CA ASN A 107 -2.69 1.83 -13.53
C ASN A 107 -1.81 2.78 -12.72
N PHE A 108 -0.53 2.85 -13.09
CA PHE A 108 0.49 3.70 -12.48
C PHE A 108 1.65 3.90 -13.44
N GLU A 109 2.49 4.90 -13.18
CA GLU A 109 3.74 5.15 -13.89
C GLU A 109 4.92 4.70 -13.02
N LEU A 110 5.90 3.98 -13.56
CA LEU A 110 7.16 3.67 -12.87
C LEU A 110 8.12 4.87 -12.96
N ILE A 111 8.76 5.26 -11.83
CA ILE A 111 9.62 6.45 -11.73
C ILE A 111 10.96 6.19 -11.05
#